data_AF-A0A918WCF9-F1
#
_entry.id   AF-A0A918WCF9-F1
#
_cell.length_a   1.000
_cell.length_b   1.000
_cell.length_c   1.000
_cell.angle_alpha   90.00
_cell.angle_beta   90.00
_cell.angle_gamma   90.00
#
_symmetry.space_group_name_H-M   'P 1'
#
loop_
_entity.id
_entity.type
_entity.pdbx_description
1 polymer ?
#
loop_
_entity_poly.entity_id
_entity_poly.type
_entity_poly.pdbx_seq_one_letter_code
_entity_poly.pdbx_strand_id
1 'polypeptide(L)'
;MTVPPDDRTFRREMASAYRSGWHFVDLVTAIPHRGDSLRVTLFGEPVVVAREQDEDVRAYRCLRRPRGAPQPIRCAVRYGMIFVNLDQRDHQLVEPRFDPETITATPRSA
;
A
#
# COMPACT_ATOMS: atom_id res chain seq x y z
N MET A 1 17.74 18.58 21.00
CA MET A 1 17.58 18.17 19.58
C MET A 1 16.75 19.23 18.89
N THR A 2 17.33 19.99 17.96
CA THR A 2 16.63 21.02 17.19
C THR A 2 15.92 20.37 16.01
N VAL A 3 14.59 20.49 15.97
CA VAL A 3 13.80 20.12 14.79
C VAL A 3 14.27 21.03 13.64
N PRO A 4 14.64 20.48 12.46
CA PRO A 4 15.03 21.30 11.32
C PRO A 4 13.90 22.27 10.96
N PRO A 5 14.22 23.51 10.53
CA PRO A 5 13.21 24.46 10.08
C PRO A 5 12.33 23.84 8.99
N ASP A 6 11.05 24.20 8.99
CA ASP A 6 10.04 23.67 8.07
C ASP A 6 10.33 24.12 6.62
N ASP A 7 11.28 23.45 5.98
CA ASP A 7 11.74 23.74 4.63
C ASP A 7 10.72 23.21 3.62
N ARG A 8 9.87 24.12 3.16
CA ARG A 8 8.82 23.85 2.15
C ARG A 8 9.41 23.40 0.82
N THR A 9 10.61 23.83 0.46
CA THR A 9 11.29 23.46 -0.79
C THR A 9 11.76 22.02 -0.68
N PHE A 10 12.46 21.69 0.42
CA PHE A 10 12.88 20.33 0.70
C PHE A 10 11.70 19.35 0.75
N ARG A 11 10.58 19.72 1.41
CA ARG A 11 9.35 18.90 1.39
C ARG A 11 8.78 18.67 0.00
N ARG A 12 8.82 19.70 -0.86
CA ARG A 12 8.34 19.61 -2.24
C ARG A 12 9.26 18.75 -3.11
N GLU A 13 10.57 18.85 -2.93
CA GLU A 13 11.57 18.02 -3.59
C GLU A 13 11.41 16.55 -3.19
N MET A 14 11.31 16.26 -1.89
CA MET A 14 11.02 14.90 -1.38
C MET A 14 9.72 14.35 -1.96
N ALA A 15 8.67 15.17 -2.00
CA ALA A 15 7.39 14.77 -2.57
C ALA A 15 7.45 14.52 -4.08
N SER A 16 8.40 15.09 -4.83
CA SER A 16 8.52 14.83 -6.28
C SER A 16 9.49 13.69 -6.60
N ALA A 17 10.64 13.62 -5.91
CA ALA A 17 11.72 12.68 -6.20
C ALA A 17 11.39 11.24 -5.78
N TYR A 18 10.56 11.06 -4.75
CA TYR A 18 10.24 9.74 -4.20
C TYR A 18 8.82 9.27 -4.48
N ARG A 19 8.05 9.98 -5.33
CA ARG A 19 6.71 9.54 -5.75
C ARG A 19 6.72 8.40 -6.78
N SER A 20 7.89 7.93 -7.23
CA SER A 20 7.99 6.87 -8.22
C SER A 20 8.13 5.48 -7.58
N GLY A 21 7.05 4.71 -7.56
CA GLY A 21 7.14 3.25 -7.61
C GLY A 21 6.95 2.52 -6.28
N TRP A 22 8.02 2.10 -5.62
CA TRP A 22 7.91 1.14 -4.52
C TRP A 22 9.00 1.41 -3.47
N HIS A 23 8.62 1.38 -2.20
CA HIS A 23 9.52 1.62 -1.07
C HIS A 23 9.60 0.40 -0.20
N PHE A 24 10.83 -0.04 0.08
CA PHE A 24 11.08 -1.07 1.08
C PHE A 24 10.65 -0.56 2.47
N VAL A 25 9.95 -1.41 3.22
CA VAL A 25 9.50 -1.11 4.57
C VAL A 25 10.23 -1.96 5.60
N ASP A 26 10.12 -3.28 5.48
CA ASP A 26 10.70 -4.24 6.40
C ASP A 26 10.66 -5.66 5.81
N LEU A 27 11.13 -6.65 6.56
CA LEU A 27 10.91 -8.07 6.27
C LEU A 27 9.55 -8.53 6.80
N VAL A 28 9.01 -9.56 6.15
CA VAL A 28 7.76 -10.23 6.54
C VAL A 28 7.81 -10.81 7.96
N THR A 29 9.02 -11.07 8.48
CA THR A 29 9.28 -11.53 9.84
C THR A 29 9.07 -10.47 10.91
N ALA A 30 8.94 -9.19 10.54
CA ALA A 30 8.59 -8.11 11.46
C ALA A 30 7.11 -8.15 11.89
N ILE A 31 6.26 -8.85 11.13
CA ILE A 31 4.84 -9.09 11.41
C ILE A 31 4.51 -10.58 11.22
N PRO A 32 5.04 -11.45 12.10
CA PRO A 32 5.00 -12.91 11.90
C PRO A 32 3.60 -13.51 12.02
N HIS A 33 2.71 -12.93 12.83
CA HIS A 33 1.40 -13.50 13.15
C HIS A 33 0.25 -12.66 12.62
N ARG A 34 -0.91 -13.29 12.45
CA ARG A 34 -2.15 -12.61 12.05
C ARG A 34 -2.52 -11.55 13.09
N GLY A 35 -2.87 -10.36 12.64
CA GLY A 35 -3.14 -9.21 13.50
C GLY A 35 -1.91 -8.38 13.87
N ASP A 36 -0.69 -8.85 13.58
CA ASP A 36 0.51 -8.04 13.76
C ASP A 36 0.50 -6.85 12.80
N SER A 37 0.98 -5.71 13.28
CA SER A 37 1.11 -4.51 12.46
C SER A 37 2.34 -3.68 12.80
N LEU A 38 2.89 -3.05 11.77
CA LEU A 38 3.99 -2.12 11.83
C LEU A 38 3.49 -0.72 11.46
N ARG A 39 3.86 0.29 12.25
CA ARG A 39 3.67 1.71 11.91
C ARG A 39 4.98 2.30 11.44
N VAL A 40 4.98 2.85 10.23
CA VAL A 40 6.15 3.47 9.62
C VAL A 40 5.78 4.86 9.09
N THR A 41 6.72 5.80 9.14
CA THR A 41 6.56 7.12 8.50
C THR A 41 7.39 7.11 7.23
N LEU A 42 6.74 7.10 6.06
CA LEU A 42 7.41 7.16 4.76
C LEU A 42 7.22 8.56 4.18
N PHE A 43 8.31 9.31 3.99
CA PHE A 43 8.29 10.68 3.45
C PHE A 43 7.30 11.64 4.16
N GLY A 44 7.14 11.47 5.47
CA GLY A 44 6.21 12.25 6.29
C GLY A 44 4.75 11.78 6.22
N GLU A 45 4.46 10.71 5.47
CA GLU A 45 3.15 10.05 5.45
C GLU A 45 3.14 8.87 6.45
N PRO A 46 2.20 8.86 7.41
CA PRO A 46 2.02 7.72 8.31
C PRO A 46 1.38 6.55 7.55
N VAL A 47 2.05 5.41 7.58
CA VAL A 47 1.62 4.15 6.96
C VAL A 47 1.55 3.05 8.02
N VAL A 48 0.49 2.26 7.95
CA VAL A 48 0.34 1.00 8.70
C VAL A 48 0.48 -0.14 7.72
N VAL A 49 1.36 -1.09 8.01
CA VAL A 49 1.42 -2.38 7.34
C VAL A 49 0.90 -3.42 8.32
N ALA A 50 -0.04 -4.27 7.91
CA ALA A 50 -0.64 -5.27 8.77
C ALA A 50 -0.71 -6.63 8.08
N ARG A 51 -0.54 -7.69 8.87
CA ARG A 51 -0.91 -9.04 8.43
C ARG A 51 -2.37 -9.28 8.79
N GLU A 52 -3.20 -9.43 7.76
CA GLU A 52 -4.62 -9.64 7.94
C GLU A 52 -4.99 -11.09 8.28
N GLN A 53 -6.28 -11.31 8.51
CA GLN A 53 -6.80 -12.61 8.93
C GLN A 53 -6.70 -13.67 7.83
N ASP A 54 -6.62 -13.27 6.57
CA ASP A 54 -6.34 -14.11 5.41
C ASP A 54 -4.84 -14.38 5.20
N GLU A 55 -3.98 -13.96 6.14
CA GLU A 55 -2.52 -14.00 6.09
C GLU A 55 -1.85 -13.04 5.09
N ASP A 56 -2.64 -12.27 4.33
CA ASP A 56 -2.11 -11.29 3.39
C ASP A 56 -1.53 -10.08 4.13
N VAL A 57 -0.42 -9.56 3.59
CA VAL A 57 0.19 -8.33 4.08
C VAL A 57 -0.40 -7.15 3.31
N ARG A 58 -1.13 -6.29 4.02
CA ARG A 58 -1.77 -5.09 3.46
C ARG A 58 -1.18 -3.82 4.05
N ALA A 59 -1.26 -2.74 3.29
CA ALA A 59 -0.74 -1.44 3.69
C ALA A 59 -1.82 -0.36 3.61
N TYR A 60 -1.76 0.58 4.54
CA TYR A 60 -2.76 1.62 4.73
C TYR A 60 -2.11 2.96 5.01
N ARG A 61 -2.47 3.99 4.25
CA ARG A 61 -2.15 5.39 4.56
C ARG A 61 -3.10 5.89 5.65
N CYS A 62 -2.56 6.34 6.78
CA CYS A 62 -3.38 6.94 7.82
C CYS A 62 -3.73 8.39 7.45
N LEU A 63 -5.02 8.69 7.33
CA LEU A 63 -5.49 10.05 7.16
C LEU A 63 -5.39 10.82 8.49
N ARG A 64 -5.04 12.11 8.45
CA ARG A 64 -5.00 12.95 9.66
C ARG A 64 -6.42 13.09 10.22
N ARG A 65 -6.60 12.81 11.52
CA ARG A 65 -7.85 13.08 12.27
C ARG A 65 -8.28 14.55 12.09
N PRO A 66 -9.60 14.86 12.01
CA PRO A 66 -10.73 14.04 12.41
C PRO A 66 -11.38 13.23 11.28
N ARG A 67 -10.82 13.19 10.06
CA ARG A 67 -11.55 12.68 8.89
C ARG A 67 -10.84 11.49 8.23
N GLY A 68 -11.50 10.34 8.27
CA GLY A 68 -11.28 9.23 7.33
C GLY A 68 -10.73 7.95 7.96
N ALA A 69 -11.27 6.81 7.53
CA ALA A 69 -10.66 5.51 7.73
C ALA A 69 -9.29 5.47 7.01
N PRO A 70 -8.31 4.68 7.50
CA PRO A 70 -7.07 4.45 6.77
C PRO A 70 -7.36 4.05 5.32
N GLN A 71 -6.69 4.68 4.36
CA GLN A 71 -6.87 4.36 2.94
C GLN A 71 -5.94 3.22 2.54
N PRO A 72 -6.46 2.17 1.87
CA PRO A 72 -5.59 1.12 1.36
C PRO A 72 -4.64 1.69 0.30
N ILE A 73 -3.40 1.23 0.35
CA ILE A 73 -2.36 1.52 -0.64
C ILE A 73 -1.75 0.20 -1.09
N ARG A 74 -1.14 0.17 -2.28
CA ARG A 74 -0.59 -1.07 -2.81
C ARG A 74 0.59 -1.55 -1.96
N CYS A 75 0.56 -2.85 -1.68
CA CYS A 75 1.58 -3.58 -0.94
C CYS A 75 2.03 -4.77 -1.79
N ALA A 76 3.31 -5.12 -1.71
CA ALA A 76 3.85 -6.32 -2.33
C ALA A 76 4.89 -6.96 -1.43
N VAL A 77 4.86 -8.29 -1.33
CA VAL A 77 5.92 -9.08 -0.70
C VAL A 77 6.75 -9.77 -1.78
N ARG A 78 8.07 -9.57 -1.77
CA ARG A 78 9.01 -10.22 -2.70
C ARG A 78 10.25 -10.64 -1.95
N TYR A 79 10.63 -11.91 -2.06
CA TYR A 79 11.79 -12.49 -1.36
C TYR A 79 11.77 -12.21 0.15
N GLY A 80 10.59 -12.23 0.78
CA GLY A 80 10.41 -11.92 2.19
C GLY A 80 10.47 -10.43 2.55
N MET A 81 10.69 -9.53 1.60
CA MET A 81 10.69 -8.08 1.80
C MET A 81 9.30 -7.49 1.51
N ILE A 82 8.85 -6.56 2.36
CA ILE A 82 7.62 -5.80 2.21
C ILE A 82 7.93 -4.49 1.49
N PHE A 83 7.18 -4.23 0.42
CA PHE A 83 7.21 -2.98 -0.32
C PHE A 83 5.86 -2.30 -0.33
N VAL A 84 5.87 -0.98 -0.22
CA VAL A 84 4.68 -0.13 -0.29
C VAL A 84 4.83 0.87 -1.42
N ASN A 85 3.79 1.02 -2.23
CA ASN A 85 3.69 2.04 -3.26
C ASN A 85 2.87 3.22 -2.71
N LEU A 86 3.36 4.44 -2.90
CA LEU A 86 2.70 5.68 -2.46
C LEU A 86 2.14 6.52 -3.62
N ASP A 87 2.41 6.12 -4.87
CA ASP A 87 1.93 6.80 -6.07
C ASP A 87 0.41 6.65 -6.19
N GLN A 88 -0.29 7.77 -6.05
CA GLN A 88 -1.74 7.82 -6.14
C GLN A 88 -2.29 7.35 -7.48
N ARG A 89 -1.50 7.46 -8.56
CA ARG A 89 -1.91 7.00 -9.90
C ARG A 89 -2.06 5.49 -9.94
N ASP A 90 -1.22 4.77 -9.19
CA ASP A 90 -1.25 3.31 -9.12
C ASP A 90 -2.35 2.81 -8.15
N HIS A 91 -2.99 3.69 -7.38
CA HIS A 91 -4.05 3.35 -6.42
C HIS A 91 -5.47 3.46 -6.99
N GLN A 92 -5.64 3.83 -8.28
CA GLN A 92 -6.94 3.68 -8.92
C GLN A 92 -7.31 2.20 -8.94
N LEU A 93 -8.35 1.85 -8.18
CA LEU A 93 -9.02 0.57 -8.28
C LEU A 93 -9.45 0.44 -9.75
N VAL A 94 -8.77 -0.41 -10.50
CA VAL A 94 -9.37 -0.98 -11.70
C VAL A 94 -10.55 -1.76 -11.14
N GLU A 95 -11.76 -1.22 -11.26
CA GLU A 95 -12.95 -2.01 -10.96
C GLU A 95 -12.81 -3.33 -11.71
N PRO A 96 -13.09 -4.49 -11.08
CA PRO A 96 -13.14 -5.72 -11.84
C PRO A 96 -14.16 -5.47 -12.94
N ARG A 97 -13.69 -5.45 -14.20
CA ARG A 97 -14.59 -5.56 -15.34
C ARG A 97 -15.31 -6.87 -15.11
N PHE A 98 -16.54 -6.77 -14.60
CA PHE A 98 -17.54 -7.79 -14.82
C PHE A 98 -17.71 -7.83 -16.33
N ASP A 99 -16.88 -8.60 -17.03
CA ASP A 99 -17.16 -9.00 -18.40
C ASP A 99 -18.32 -9.99 -18.29
N PRO A 100 -19.54 -9.65 -18.77
CA PRO A 100 -20.67 -10.57 -18.75
C PRO A 100 -20.57 -11.58 -19.91
N GLU A 101 -19.36 -11.91 -20.38
CA GLU A 101 -19.16 -12.99 -21.33
C GLU A 101 -19.21 -14.33 -20.60
N THR A 102 -20.43 -14.67 -20.24
CA THR A 102 -21.04 -15.99 -20.40
C THR A 102 -20.22 -16.89 -21.32
N ILE A 103 -19.26 -17.63 -20.77
CA ILE A 103 -18.67 -18.77 -21.46
C ILE A 103 -19.74 -19.85 -21.45
N THR A 104 -20.65 -19.78 -22.42
CA THR A 104 -21.56 -20.87 -22.75
C THR A 104 -20.72 -21.97 -23.38
N ALA A 105 -20.16 -22.85 -22.53
CA ALA A 105 -19.57 -24.09 -22.99
C ALA A 105 -20.70 -24.99 -23.51
N THR A 106 -20.93 -25.01 -24.83
CA THR A 106 -21.77 -26.04 -25.45
C THR A 106 -20.93 -27.31 -25.62
N PRO A 107 -21.32 -28.46 -25.04
CA PRO A 107 -20.65 -29.72 -25.34
C PRO A 107 -21.09 -30.18 -26.74
N ARG A 108 -20.13 -30.38 -27.66
CA ARG A 108 -20.42 -31.17 -28.87
C ARG A 108 -20.33 -32.64 -28.48
N SER A 109 -21.49 -33.31 -28.50
CA SER A 109 -21.61 -34.76 -28.53
C SER A 109 -21.81 -35.23 -29.97
N ALA A 110 -21.24 -36.41 -30.25
CA ALA A 110 -21.31 -37.25 -31.46
C ALA A 110 -20.43 -36.83 -32.65
#